data_AF-A0A2S3R2W9-F1
#
_entry.id   AF-A0A2S3R2W9-F1
#
_cell.length_a   1.000
_cell.length_b   1.000
_cell.length_c   1.000
_cell.angle_alpha   90.00
_cell.angle_beta   90.00
_cell.angle_gamma   90.00
#
_symmetry.space_group_name_H-M   'P 1'
#
loop_
_entity.id
_entity.type
_entity.pdbx_description
1 polymer ?
#
loop_
_entity_poly.entity_id
_entity_poly.type
_entity_poly.pdbx_seq_one_letter_code
_entity_poly.pdbx_strand_id
1 'polypeptide(L)'
;CALDLERHGVLEKFGVEMIGANADTIDKAEDRSRFDKAMKDIGLACPRSGIAHSMEEAYGVLEQVGFPCIIRPSFTMGGTGGGIAYNREEFE
;
A
#
# COMPACT_ATOMS: atom_id res chain seq x y z
N CYS A 1 9.47 -8.57 -10.62
CA CYS A 1 9.92 -7.29 -10.01
C CYS A 1 11.25 -7.53 -9.26
N ALA A 2 12.05 -6.51 -8.95
CA ALA A 2 13.25 -6.66 -8.11
C ALA A 2 12.93 -7.24 -6.72
N LEU A 3 11.77 -6.87 -6.17
CA LEU A 3 11.21 -7.45 -4.94
C LEU A 3 10.94 -8.96 -5.05
N ASP A 4 10.50 -9.45 -6.22
CA ASP A 4 10.26 -10.89 -6.40
C ASP A 4 11.58 -11.67 -6.46
N LEU A 5 12.62 -11.10 -7.09
CA LEU A 5 13.95 -11.71 -7.14
C LEU A 5 14.58 -11.81 -5.75
N GLU A 6 14.43 -10.76 -4.94
CA GLU A 6 14.82 -10.76 -3.52
C GLU A 6 14.02 -11.80 -2.73
N ARG A 7 12.68 -11.78 -2.85
CA ARG A 7 11.78 -12.71 -2.15
C ARG A 7 12.06 -14.17 -2.46
N HIS A 8 12.48 -14.47 -3.69
CA HIS A 8 12.86 -15.82 -4.11
C HIS A 8 14.34 -16.15 -3.84
N GLY A 9 15.09 -15.28 -3.16
CA GLY A 9 16.50 -15.49 -2.79
C GLY A 9 17.44 -15.53 -4.00
N VAL A 10 17.02 -15.05 -5.15
CA VAL A 10 17.82 -15.08 -6.39
C VAL A 10 18.99 -14.12 -6.27
N LEU A 11 18.78 -12.94 -5.69
CA LEU A 11 19.83 -11.94 -5.51
C LEU A 11 20.93 -12.44 -4.56
N GLU A 12 20.53 -13.03 -3.43
CA GLU A 12 21.46 -13.67 -2.49
C GLU A 12 22.23 -14.83 -3.14
N LYS A 13 21.52 -15.72 -3.85
CA LYS A 13 22.12 -16.88 -4.52
C LYS A 13 23.23 -16.51 -5.52
N PHE A 14 23.08 -15.37 -6.20
CA PHE A 14 24.05 -14.91 -7.19
C PHE A 14 24.97 -13.79 -6.67
N GLY A 15 24.90 -13.44 -5.37
CA GLY A 15 25.70 -12.38 -4.77
C GLY A 15 25.45 -11.00 -5.38
N VAL A 16 24.22 -10.74 -5.82
CA VAL A 16 23.81 -9.49 -6.46
C VAL A 16 23.35 -8.50 -5.39
N GLU A 17 24.08 -7.41 -5.22
CA GLU A 17 23.73 -6.35 -4.28
C GLU A 17 22.68 -5.40 -4.89
N MET A 18 21.63 -5.11 -4.11
CA MET A 18 20.62 -4.11 -4.48
C MET A 18 21.09 -2.71 -4.05
N ILE A 19 21.43 -1.87 -5.04
CA ILE A 19 21.91 -0.50 -4.81
C ILE A 19 20.79 0.54 -4.98
N GLY A 20 20.96 1.72 -4.37
CA GLY A 20 20.02 2.85 -4.47
C GLY A 20 18.89 2.79 -3.43
N ALA A 21 18.06 1.74 -3.47
CA ALA A 21 17.06 1.47 -2.45
C ALA A 21 17.06 -0.03 -2.15
N ASN A 22 17.19 -0.40 -0.87
CA ASN A 22 17.10 -1.80 -0.47
C ASN A 22 15.64 -2.28 -0.51
N ALA A 23 15.45 -3.60 -0.56
CA ALA A 23 14.12 -4.20 -0.65
C ALA A 23 13.19 -3.75 0.49
N ASP A 24 13.73 -3.60 1.71
CA ASP A 24 12.95 -3.11 2.86
C ASP A 24 12.45 -1.67 2.69
N THR A 25 13.27 -0.78 2.14
CA THR A 25 12.88 0.61 1.88
C THR A 25 11.82 0.68 0.79
N ILE A 26 11.95 -0.14 -0.26
CA ILE A 26 10.96 -0.22 -1.33
C ILE A 26 9.63 -0.74 -0.76
N ASP A 27 9.66 -1.84 -0.01
CA ASP A 27 8.48 -2.42 0.64
C ASP A 27 7.83 -1.44 1.62
N LYS A 28 8.63 -0.70 2.39
CA LYS A 28 8.13 0.34 3.32
C LYS A 28 7.40 1.48 2.60
N ALA A 29 7.76 1.78 1.36
CA ALA A 29 7.13 2.83 0.57
C ALA A 29 5.91 2.33 -0.23
N GLU A 30 5.97 1.11 -0.75
CA GLU A 30 4.91 0.51 -1.57
C GLU A 30 3.77 -0.10 -0.74
N ASP A 31 4.08 -0.62 0.44
CA ASP A 31 3.07 -1.08 1.41
C ASP A 31 2.47 0.12 2.16
N ARG A 32 1.17 0.32 1.95
CA ARG A 32 0.43 1.46 2.53
C ARG A 32 0.35 1.42 4.06
N SER A 33 0.33 0.24 4.67
CA SER A 33 0.34 0.08 6.13
C SER A 33 1.70 0.51 6.70
N ARG A 34 2.78 0.03 6.09
CA ARG A 34 4.14 0.40 6.49
C ARG A 34 4.41 1.90 6.29
N PHE A 35 3.90 2.46 5.20
CA PHE A 35 4.01 3.89 4.92
C PHE A 35 3.28 4.74 5.97
N ASP A 36 2.02 4.43 6.26
CA ASP A 36 1.22 5.16 7.26
C ASP A 36 1.88 5.10 8.64
N LYS A 37 2.37 3.92 9.05
CA LYS A 37 3.13 3.78 10.29
C LYS A 37 4.41 4.63 10.28
N ALA A 38 5.17 4.61 9.19
CA ALA A 38 6.39 5.40 9.07
C ALA A 38 6.15 6.92 9.19
N MET A 39 5.06 7.42 8.60
CA MET A 39 4.67 8.83 8.70
C MET A 39 4.24 9.20 10.12
N LYS A 40 3.46 8.34 10.78
CA LYS A 40 3.05 8.52 12.17
C LYS A 40 4.24 8.52 13.13
N ASP A 41 5.22 7.63 12.91
CA ASP A 41 6.43 7.53 13.73
C ASP A 41 7.25 8.83 13.70
N ILE A 42 7.23 9.59 12.60
CA ILE A 42 7.91 10.89 12.47
C ILE A 42 7.00 12.08 12.77
N GLY A 43 5.77 11.84 13.24
CA GLY A 43 4.81 12.88 13.64
C GLY A 43 4.15 13.62 12.48
N LEU A 44 4.18 13.07 11.26
CA LEU A 44 3.45 13.64 10.12
C LEU A 44 1.99 13.19 10.14
N ALA A 45 1.11 14.11 9.79
CA ALA A 45 -0.33 13.82 9.71
C ALA A 45 -0.63 13.00 8.45
N CYS A 46 -1.39 11.92 8.62
CA CYS A 46 -1.98 11.14 7.54
C CYS A 46 -3.50 11.29 7.57
N PRO A 47 -4.17 11.33 6.40
CA PRO A 47 -5.62 11.26 6.34
C PRO A 47 -6.14 10.01 7.04
N ARG A 48 -7.34 10.10 7.61
CA ARG A 48 -8.03 8.92 8.14
C ARG A 48 -8.16 7.90 7.02
N SER A 49 -7.60 6.72 7.23
CA SER A 49 -7.54 5.64 6.25
C SER A 49 -7.61 4.29 6.96
N GLY A 50 -7.86 3.23 6.19
CA GLY A 50 -7.80 1.86 6.65
C GLY A 50 -7.28 0.97 5.54
N ILE A 51 -6.72 -0.19 5.92
CA ILE A 51 -6.24 -1.22 5.00
C ILE A 51 -7.28 -2.33 4.97
N ALA A 52 -7.53 -2.85 3.78
CA ALA A 52 -8.43 -3.96 3.55
C ALA A 52 -7.81 -4.95 2.57
N HIS A 53 -7.93 -6.23 2.89
CA HIS A 53 -7.53 -7.36 2.06
C HIS A 53 -8.74 -8.17 1.55
N SER A 54 -9.95 -7.80 1.98
CA SER A 54 -11.22 -8.34 1.52
C SER A 54 -12.28 -7.24 1.43
N MET A 55 -13.36 -7.50 0.69
CA MET A 55 -14.49 -6.56 0.59
C MET A 55 -15.17 -6.33 1.93
N GLU A 56 -15.23 -7.35 2.80
CA GLU A 56 -15.79 -7.23 4.14
C GLU A 56 -14.98 -6.26 5.01
N GLU A 57 -13.66 -6.38 4.99
CA GLU A 57 -12.76 -5.42 5.66
C GLU A 57 -12.90 -4.02 5.06
N ALA A 58 -13.00 -3.92 3.73
CA ALA A 58 -13.18 -2.65 3.04
C ALA A 58 -14.47 -1.94 3.47
N TYR A 59 -15.55 -2.69 3.69
CA TYR A 59 -16.79 -2.15 4.23
C TYR A 59 -16.63 -1.65 5.67
N GLY A 60 -15.92 -2.39 6.53
CA GLY A 60 -15.60 -1.93 7.88
C GLY A 60 -14.78 -0.63 7.88
N VAL A 61 -13.86 -0.46 6.93
CA VAL A 61 -13.12 0.79 6.73
C VAL A 61 -14.05 1.90 6.23
N LEU A 62 -14.94 1.59 5.27
CA LEU A 62 -15.88 2.56 4.71
C LEU A 62 -16.80 3.16 5.78
N GLU A 63 -17.30 2.36 6.73
CA GLU A 63 -18.11 2.87 7.85
C GLU A 63 -17.36 3.88 8.72
N GLN A 64 -16.03 3.77 8.75
CA GLN A 64 -15.18 4.71 9.45
C GLN A 64 -14.97 5.99 8.61
N VAL A 65 -14.50 5.89 7.37
CA VAL A 65 -14.15 7.09 6.57
C VAL A 65 -15.35 7.81 5.95
N GLY A 66 -16.42 7.11 5.58
CA GLY A 66 -17.57 7.66 4.86
C GLY A 66 -17.28 7.98 3.39
N PHE A 67 -18.30 8.50 2.68
CA PHE A 67 -18.19 8.94 1.28
C PHE A 67 -18.06 10.48 1.17
N PRO A 68 -17.39 11.00 0.12
CA PRO A 68 -16.61 10.23 -0.85
C PRO A 68 -15.29 9.72 -0.26
N CYS A 69 -14.85 8.53 -0.68
CA CYS A 69 -13.60 7.93 -0.23
C CYS A 69 -12.66 7.65 -1.41
N ILE A 70 -11.35 7.62 -1.13
CA ILE A 70 -10.31 7.36 -2.12
C ILE A 70 -9.78 5.95 -1.91
N ILE A 71 -9.86 5.12 -2.95
CA ILE A 71 -9.34 3.75 -2.95
C ILE A 71 -7.96 3.76 -3.61
N ARG A 72 -6.95 3.22 -2.92
CA ARG A 72 -5.57 3.17 -3.39
C ARG A 72 -4.96 1.79 -3.13
N PRO A 73 -4.78 0.96 -4.16
CA PRO A 73 -4.07 -0.30 -4.00
C PRO A 73 -2.60 -0.10 -3.59
N SER A 74 -2.05 -1.09 -2.88
CA SER A 74 -0.61 -1.23 -2.63
C SER A 74 0.08 -1.81 -3.87
N PHE A 75 1.36 -1.49 -4.07
CA PHE A 75 2.16 -1.99 -5.20
C PHE A 75 1.63 -1.64 -6.61
N THR A 76 0.74 -0.64 -6.72
CA THR A 76 0.32 -0.08 -8.01
C THR A 76 0.73 1.39 -8.11
N MET A 77 1.00 1.82 -9.34
CA MET A 77 1.33 3.20 -9.68
C MET A 77 0.31 3.74 -10.70
N GLY A 78 0.27 5.06 -10.89
CA GLY A 78 -0.57 5.70 -11.91
C GLY A 78 -2.09 5.61 -11.65
N GLY A 79 -2.51 5.22 -10.45
CA GLY A 79 -3.92 5.09 -10.10
C GLY A 79 -4.57 3.80 -10.59
N THR A 80 -3.80 2.84 -11.14
CA THR A 80 -4.35 1.55 -11.58
C THR A 80 -4.97 0.79 -10.43
N GLY A 81 -6.25 0.42 -10.58
CA GLY A 81 -7.05 -0.26 -9.56
C GLY A 81 -7.53 0.65 -8.41
N GLY A 82 -7.28 1.95 -8.48
CA GLY A 82 -7.76 2.94 -7.52
C GLY A 82 -8.80 3.88 -8.13
N GLY A 83 -9.42 4.71 -7.28
CA GLY A 83 -10.48 5.61 -7.70
C GLY A 83 -11.06 6.43 -6.55
N ILE A 84 -12.08 7.22 -6.87
CA ILE A 84 -12.91 7.91 -5.89
C ILE A 84 -14.29 7.27 -5.96
N ALA A 85 -14.78 6.77 -4.82
CA ALA A 85 -16.13 6.25 -4.72
C ALA A 85 -17.01 7.29 -4.02
N TYR A 86 -18.12 7.67 -4.65
CA TYR A 86 -19.13 8.58 -4.09
C TYR A 86 -20.32 7.82 -3.49
N ASN A 87 -20.47 6.55 -3.84
CA ASN A 87 -21.54 5.68 -3.39
C ASN A 87 -21.06 4.22 -3.31
N ARG A 88 -21.92 3.34 -2.80
CA ARG A 88 -21.59 1.93 -2.58
C ARG A 88 -21.37 1.15 -3.88
N GLU A 89 -22.08 1.50 -4.95
CA GLU A 89 -21.95 0.83 -6.25
C GLU A 89 -20.60 1.13 -6.90
N GLU A 90 -20.10 2.36 -6.75
CA GLU A 90 -18.74 2.74 -7.20
C GLU A 90 -17.62 2.21 -6.30
N PHE A 91 -17.96 1.75 -5.09
CA PHE A 91 -16.99 1.22 -4.12
C PHE A 91 -16.69 -0.27 -4.33
N GLU A 92 -17.65 -1.02 -4.87
CA GLU A 92 -17.49 -2.43 -5.27
C GLU A 92 -16.72 -2.57 -6.60
#